data_AF-A0A961E8A5-F1
#
_entry.id   AF-A0A961E8A5-F1
#
_cell.length_a   1.000
_cell.length_b   1.000
_cell.length_c   1.000
_cell.angle_alpha   90.00
_cell.angle_beta   90.00
_cell.angle_gamma   90.00
#
_symmetry.space_group_name_H-M   'P 1'
#
loop_
_entity.id
_entity.type
_entity.pdbx_description
1 polymer ?
#
loop_
_entity_poly.entity_id
_entity_poly.type
_entity_poly.pdbx_seq_one_letter_code
_entity_poly.pdbx_strand_id
1 'polypeptide(L)'
;MHISGLTIPGPLVATLTIVTMVMLLAGWWAYKVAVRLDRLNVRVDLARGALEAALSRRAVVARLVAAGIADDPRAPPHSQDLARQLVTAADHAERADAAGREAAENELSAALARTDASRRPAALVAELADAETRVMIARRFYNDAVRDTRSLGERRLVRRLHLGGTAPLPQFFEIIER
;
A
#
# COMPACT_ATOMS: atom_id res chain seq x y z
N MET A 1 -48.76 51.27 17.68
CA MET A 1 -47.62 50.57 17.06
C MET A 1 -46.68 50.12 18.18
N HIS A 2 -47.08 49.09 18.93
CA HIS A 2 -46.28 48.56 20.04
C HIS A 2 -45.53 47.34 19.52
N ILE A 3 -44.23 47.50 19.29
CA ILE A 3 -43.33 46.37 19.08
C ILE A 3 -43.11 45.78 20.48
N SER A 4 -43.96 44.80 20.85
CA SER A 4 -43.75 44.02 22.06
C SER A 4 -42.37 43.38 21.97
N GLY A 5 -41.46 43.85 22.82
CA GLY A 5 -40.11 43.32 22.90
C GLY A 5 -40.18 41.81 23.10
N LEU A 6 -39.62 41.08 22.14
CA LEU A 6 -39.46 39.64 22.22
C LEU A 6 -38.47 39.35 23.35
N THR A 7 -38.95 39.26 24.60
CA THR A 7 -38.15 38.81 25.73
C THR A 7 -37.88 37.34 25.51
N ILE A 8 -36.73 37.02 24.89
CA ILE A 8 -36.33 35.64 24.68
C ILE A 8 -36.20 35.00 26.07
N PRO A 9 -37.02 33.99 26.41
CA PRO A 9 -36.97 33.37 27.72
C PRO A 9 -35.56 32.80 27.95
N GLY A 10 -34.99 33.06 29.12
CA GLY A 10 -33.67 32.57 29.54
C GLY A 10 -33.36 31.11 29.17
N PRO A 11 -34.29 30.14 29.31
CA PRO A 11 -34.04 28.76 28.86
C PRO A 11 -33.80 28.63 27.35
N LEU A 12 -34.50 29.41 26.49
CA LEU A 12 -34.26 29.35 25.04
C LEU A 12 -32.87 29.86 24.66
N VAL A 13 -32.41 30.93 25.31
CA VAL A 13 -31.04 31.44 25.11
C VAL A 13 -30.01 30.40 25.55
N ALA A 14 -30.22 29.77 26.71
CA ALA A 14 -29.35 28.71 27.20
C ALA A 14 -29.33 27.49 26.26
N THR A 15 -30.48 27.02 25.79
CA THR A 15 -30.58 25.92 24.83
C THR A 15 -29.87 26.25 23.52
N LEU A 16 -30.10 27.43 22.94
CA LEU A 16 -29.45 27.85 21.70
C LEU A 16 -27.93 27.92 21.86
N THR A 17 -27.47 28.41 23.01
CA THR A 17 -26.04 28.51 23.34
C THR A 17 -25.40 27.12 23.43
N ILE A 18 -26.04 26.18 24.12
CA ILE A 18 -25.57 24.80 24.24
C ILE A 18 -25.54 24.13 22.87
N VAL A 19 -26.61 24.24 22.08
CA VAL A 19 -26.67 23.69 20.73
C VAL A 19 -25.54 24.24 19.86
N THR A 20 -25.34 25.56 19.89
CA THR A 20 -24.26 26.22 19.14
C THR A 20 -22.89 25.71 19.58
N MET A 21 -22.64 25.62 20.89
CA MET A 21 -21.40 25.09 21.45
C MET A 21 -21.14 23.64 21.00
N VAL A 22 -22.15 22.77 21.09
CA VAL A 22 -22.06 21.37 20.63
C VAL A 22 -21.75 21.30 19.14
N MET A 23 -22.38 22.16 18.32
CA MET A 23 -22.16 22.19 16.88
C MET A 23 -20.72 22.63 16.53
N LEU A 24 -20.18 23.62 17.23
CA LEU A 24 -18.79 24.07 17.08
C LEU A 24 -17.80 22.96 17.47
N LEU A 25 -18.04 22.27 18.60
CA LEU A 25 -17.20 21.16 19.04
C LEU A 25 -17.25 19.98 18.05
N ALA A 26 -18.43 19.66 17.54
CA ALA A 26 -18.60 18.62 16.53
C ALA A 26 -17.89 18.97 15.22
N GLY A 27 -18.00 20.22 14.75
CA GLY A 27 -17.32 20.72 13.56
C GLY A 27 -15.80 20.70 13.72
N TRP A 28 -15.28 21.17 14.85
CA TRP A 28 -13.85 21.12 15.15
C TRP A 28 -13.31 19.68 15.21
N TRP A 29 -14.04 18.77 15.86
CA TRP A 29 -13.70 17.36 15.91
C TRP A 29 -13.69 16.75 14.49
N ALA A 30 -14.72 17.01 13.69
CA ALA A 30 -14.82 16.52 12.32
C ALA A 30 -13.66 17.01 11.45
N TYR A 31 -13.31 18.29 11.56
CA TYR A 31 -12.14 18.88 10.87
C TYR A 31 -10.83 18.17 11.24
N LYS A 32 -10.59 17.96 12.54
CA LYS A 32 -9.39 17.25 13.02
C LYS A 32 -9.30 15.82 12.49
N VAL A 33 -10.44 15.11 12.42
CA VAL A 33 -10.52 13.75 11.89
C VAL A 33 -10.28 13.74 10.38
N ALA A 34 -10.86 14.67 9.63
CA ALA A 34 -10.67 14.78 8.18
C ALA A 34 -9.19 15.02 7.83
N VAL A 35 -8.53 15.99 8.47
CA VAL A 35 -7.09 16.26 8.26
C VAL A 35 -6.22 15.05 8.63
N ARG A 36 -6.58 14.33 9.70
CA ARG A 36 -5.86 13.12 10.08
C ARG A 36 -5.99 12.03 9.02
N LEU A 37 -7.20 11.85 8.49
CA LEU A 37 -7.47 10.83 7.48
C LEU A 37 -6.78 11.15 6.14
N ASP A 38 -6.78 12.42 5.74
CA ASP A 38 -6.02 12.91 4.58
C ASP A 38 -4.52 12.57 4.68
N ARG A 39 -3.90 12.86 5.83
CA ARG A 39 -2.50 12.50 6.07
C ARG A 39 -2.25 10.99 6.01
N LEU A 40 -3.20 10.18 6.49
CA LEU A 40 -3.09 8.71 6.42
C LEU A 40 -3.19 8.21 4.98
N ASN A 41 -4.11 8.76 4.19
CA ASN A 41 -4.22 8.44 2.76
C ASN A 41 -2.93 8.80 2.00
N VAL A 42 -2.40 10.01 2.21
CA VAL A 42 -1.10 10.41 1.62
C VAL A 42 0.02 9.45 2.01
N ARG A 43 0.04 8.99 3.28
CA ARG A 43 1.05 8.02 3.74
C ARG A 43 0.88 6.66 3.05
N VAL A 44 -0.35 6.21 2.81
CA VAL A 44 -0.63 4.99 2.04
C VAL A 44 -0.13 5.14 0.62
N ASP A 45 -0.40 6.26 -0.05
CA ASP A 45 0.04 6.51 -1.43
C ASP A 45 1.57 6.53 -1.55
N LEU A 46 2.26 7.17 -0.60
CA LEU A 46 3.72 7.17 -0.56
C LEU A 46 4.29 5.77 -0.31
N ALA A 47 3.70 5.01 0.62
CA ALA A 47 4.13 3.65 0.91
C ALA A 47 3.85 2.70 -0.26
N ARG A 48 2.74 2.92 -0.99
CA ARG A 48 2.40 2.23 -2.24
C ARG A 48 3.48 2.47 -3.30
N GLY A 49 3.86 3.72 -3.53
CA GLY A 49 4.93 4.05 -4.48
C GLY A 49 6.29 3.45 -4.10
N ALA A 50 6.63 3.43 -2.80
CA ALA A 50 7.85 2.79 -2.31
C ALA A 50 7.84 1.26 -2.52
N LEU A 51 6.69 0.61 -2.30
CA LEU A 51 6.50 -0.81 -2.58
C LEU A 51 6.66 -1.10 -4.08
N GLU A 52 5.98 -0.33 -4.94
CA GLU A 52 6.08 -0.49 -6.40
C GLU A 52 7.52 -0.31 -6.90
N ALA A 53 8.26 0.67 -6.38
CA ALA A 53 9.67 0.85 -6.72
C ALA A 53 10.55 -0.36 -6.29
N ALA A 54 10.28 -0.93 -5.11
CA ALA A 54 11.01 -2.10 -4.64
C ALA A 54 10.71 -3.35 -5.50
N LEU A 55 9.44 -3.57 -5.88
CA LEU A 55 9.02 -4.66 -6.75
C LEU A 55 9.65 -4.53 -8.16
N SER A 56 9.61 -3.34 -8.75
CA SER A 56 10.23 -3.09 -10.06
C SER A 56 11.74 -3.35 -10.04
N ARG A 57 12.43 -2.97 -8.95
CA ARG A 57 13.86 -3.27 -8.78
C ARG A 57 14.11 -4.79 -8.70
N ARG A 58 13.26 -5.52 -7.97
CA ARG A 58 13.33 -6.99 -7.89
C ARG A 58 13.14 -7.64 -9.27
N ALA A 59 12.18 -7.17 -10.07
CA ALA A 59 11.96 -7.66 -11.44
C ALA A 59 13.18 -7.43 -12.35
N VAL A 60 13.84 -6.26 -12.23
CA VAL A 60 15.10 -5.99 -12.94
C VAL A 60 16.19 -6.97 -12.53
N VAL A 61 16.42 -7.17 -11.23
CA VAL A 61 17.42 -8.12 -10.74
C VAL A 61 17.11 -9.55 -11.17
N ALA A 62 15.84 -9.96 -11.19
CA ALA A 62 15.43 -11.26 -11.69
C ALA A 62 15.78 -11.47 -13.18
N ARG A 63 15.61 -10.45 -14.02
CA ARG A 63 16.06 -10.49 -15.42
C ARG A 63 17.58 -10.56 -15.55
N LEU A 64 18.32 -9.87 -14.69
CA LEU A 64 19.79 -10.00 -14.64
C LEU A 64 20.22 -11.41 -14.22
N VAL A 65 19.52 -12.03 -13.28
CA VAL A 65 19.72 -13.44 -12.92
C VAL A 65 19.45 -14.34 -14.12
N ALA A 66 18.36 -14.12 -14.87
CA ALA A 66 18.05 -14.89 -16.06
C ALA A 66 19.14 -14.76 -17.14
N ALA A 67 19.65 -13.55 -17.38
CA ALA A 67 20.75 -13.31 -18.31
C ALA A 67 22.02 -14.05 -17.87
N GLY A 68 22.37 -13.97 -16.59
CA GLY A 68 23.53 -14.70 -16.04
C GLY A 68 23.43 -16.22 -16.16
N ILE A 69 22.21 -16.78 -16.11
CA ILE A 69 21.96 -18.21 -16.37
C ILE A 69 22.14 -18.54 -17.86
N ALA A 70 21.66 -17.67 -18.76
CA ALA A 70 21.75 -17.88 -20.20
C ALA A 70 23.20 -17.79 -20.71
N ASP A 71 24.02 -16.96 -20.08
CA ASP A 71 25.43 -16.73 -20.45
C ASP A 71 26.39 -17.75 -19.83
N ASP A 72 25.96 -18.60 -18.88
CA ASP A 72 26.82 -19.62 -18.25
C ASP A 72 27.11 -20.78 -19.23
N PRO A 73 28.37 -20.94 -19.71
CA PRO A 73 28.72 -22.00 -20.66
C PRO A 73 28.63 -23.41 -20.07
N ARG A 74 28.54 -23.54 -18.74
CA ARG A 74 28.43 -24.82 -18.03
C ARG A 74 26.99 -25.15 -17.64
N ALA A 75 26.03 -24.31 -18.02
CA ALA A 75 24.63 -24.50 -17.69
C ALA A 75 24.04 -25.72 -18.42
N PRO A 76 23.26 -26.57 -17.73
CA PRO A 76 22.49 -27.63 -18.36
C PRO A 76 21.53 -27.10 -19.44
N PRO A 77 21.13 -27.92 -20.43
CA PRO A 77 20.20 -27.51 -21.48
C PRO A 77 18.86 -26.96 -20.96
N HIS A 78 18.34 -27.50 -19.86
CA HIS A 78 17.09 -27.05 -19.23
C HIS A 78 17.19 -25.67 -18.55
N SER A 79 18.40 -25.16 -18.32
CA SER A 79 18.60 -23.84 -17.70
C SER A 79 18.16 -22.69 -18.60
N GLN A 80 18.20 -22.87 -19.92
CA GLN A 80 17.68 -21.88 -20.87
C GLN A 80 16.16 -21.72 -20.76
N ASP A 81 15.44 -22.83 -20.54
CA ASP A 81 13.99 -22.81 -20.32
C ASP A 81 13.64 -22.10 -19.02
N LEU A 82 14.42 -22.35 -17.96
CA LEU A 82 14.27 -21.66 -16.67
C LEU A 82 14.54 -20.16 -16.80
N ALA A 83 15.59 -19.75 -17.52
CA ALA A 83 15.89 -18.34 -17.77
C ALA A 83 14.75 -17.65 -18.52
N ARG A 84 14.21 -18.27 -19.59
CA ARG A 84 13.05 -17.74 -20.32
C ARG A 84 11.80 -17.62 -19.45
N GLN A 85 11.52 -18.62 -18.62
CA GLN A 85 10.40 -18.58 -17.67
C GLN A 85 10.58 -17.47 -16.65
N LEU A 86 11.81 -17.25 -16.15
CA LEU A 86 12.11 -16.20 -15.19
C LEU A 86 11.92 -14.81 -15.78
N VAL A 87 12.39 -14.57 -17.02
CA VAL A 87 12.12 -13.30 -17.73
C VAL A 87 10.62 -13.09 -17.90
N THR A 88 9.89 -14.13 -18.33
CA THR A 88 8.44 -14.05 -18.54
C THR A 88 7.70 -13.71 -17.24
N ALA A 89 8.07 -14.34 -16.13
CA ALA A 89 7.47 -14.06 -14.83
C ALA A 89 7.81 -12.64 -14.32
N ALA A 90 9.04 -12.17 -14.50
CA ALA A 90 9.44 -10.81 -14.11
C ALA A 90 8.68 -9.74 -14.92
N ASP A 91 8.55 -9.98 -16.21
CA ASP A 91 7.80 -9.15 -17.15
C ASP A 91 6.30 -9.14 -16.86
N HIS A 92 5.73 -10.30 -16.47
CA HIS A 92 4.34 -10.41 -16.05
C HIS A 92 4.11 -9.64 -14.74
N ALA A 93 5.00 -9.81 -13.76
CA ALA A 93 4.96 -9.10 -12.49
C ALA A 93 5.00 -7.57 -12.68
N GLU A 94 5.87 -7.06 -13.56
CA GLU A 94 5.99 -5.62 -13.80
C GLU A 94 4.76 -5.00 -14.47
N ARG A 95 4.12 -5.73 -15.39
CA ARG A 95 2.95 -5.25 -16.14
C ARG A 95 1.62 -5.52 -15.45
N ALA A 96 1.59 -6.39 -14.44
CA ALA A 96 0.37 -6.74 -13.74
C ALA A 96 -0.31 -5.50 -13.13
N ASP A 97 -1.63 -5.43 -13.25
CA ASP A 97 -2.44 -4.41 -12.60
C ASP A 97 -2.51 -4.64 -11.08
N ALA A 98 -3.16 -3.73 -10.35
CA ALA A 98 -3.21 -3.82 -8.89
C ALA A 98 -3.86 -5.13 -8.38
N ALA A 99 -4.81 -5.70 -9.12
CA ALA A 99 -5.53 -6.91 -8.74
C ALA A 99 -4.69 -8.18 -9.00
N GLY A 100 -3.96 -8.23 -10.11
CA GLY A 100 -3.10 -9.36 -10.49
C GLY A 100 -1.69 -9.30 -9.92
N ARG A 101 -1.26 -8.16 -9.35
CA ARG A 101 0.13 -7.94 -8.93
C ARG A 101 0.64 -8.98 -7.94
N GLU A 102 -0.16 -9.33 -6.93
CA GLU A 102 0.24 -10.35 -5.92
C GLU A 102 0.49 -11.71 -6.55
N ALA A 103 -0.41 -12.16 -7.42
CA ALA A 103 -0.30 -13.44 -8.11
C ALA A 103 0.95 -13.49 -9.00
N ALA A 104 1.21 -12.41 -9.74
CA ALA A 104 2.37 -12.31 -10.62
C ALA A 104 3.70 -12.25 -9.84
N GLU A 105 3.75 -11.54 -8.70
CA GLU A 105 4.93 -11.55 -7.81
C GLU A 105 5.18 -12.93 -7.17
N ASN A 106 4.12 -13.68 -6.86
CA ASN A 106 4.23 -15.05 -6.37
C ASN A 106 4.76 -16.00 -7.47
N GLU A 107 4.33 -15.81 -8.72
CA GLU A 107 4.87 -16.53 -9.87
C GLU A 107 6.37 -16.24 -10.06
N LEU A 108 6.77 -14.97 -9.93
CA LEU A 108 8.17 -14.57 -9.95
C LEU A 108 8.98 -15.21 -8.82
N SER A 109 8.47 -15.22 -7.58
CA SER A 109 9.09 -15.94 -6.46
C SER A 109 9.28 -17.43 -6.79
N ALA A 110 8.26 -18.07 -7.36
CA ALA A 110 8.32 -19.48 -7.73
C ALA A 110 9.31 -19.75 -8.89
N ALA A 111 9.46 -18.83 -9.84
CA ALA A 111 10.46 -18.91 -10.90
C ALA A 111 11.88 -18.75 -10.34
N LEU A 112 12.12 -17.78 -9.46
CA LEU A 112 13.40 -17.57 -8.79
C LEU A 112 13.82 -18.80 -7.96
N ALA A 113 12.89 -19.41 -7.23
CA ALA A 113 13.15 -20.59 -6.41
C ALA A 113 13.57 -21.83 -7.20
N ARG A 114 13.24 -21.90 -8.50
CA ARG A 114 13.69 -22.98 -9.40
C ARG A 114 15.10 -22.76 -9.94
N THR A 115 15.69 -21.58 -9.73
CA THR A 115 17.07 -21.30 -10.16
C THR A 115 18.10 -21.81 -9.16
N ASP A 116 19.21 -22.35 -9.66
CA ASP A 116 20.31 -22.80 -8.81
C ASP A 116 21.09 -21.59 -8.25
N ALA A 117 20.91 -21.30 -6.95
CA ALA A 117 21.60 -20.22 -6.27
C ALA A 117 23.13 -20.40 -6.23
N SER A 118 23.61 -21.64 -6.26
CA SER A 118 25.05 -21.96 -6.13
C SER A 118 25.85 -21.60 -7.38
N ARG A 119 25.19 -21.46 -8.54
CA ARG A 119 25.81 -21.09 -9.82
C ARG A 119 25.73 -19.60 -10.12
N ARG A 120 25.03 -18.81 -9.29
CA ARG A 120 24.93 -17.36 -9.48
C ARG A 120 26.23 -16.66 -9.05
N PRO A 121 26.68 -15.63 -9.79
CA PRO A 121 27.71 -14.72 -9.30
C PRO A 121 27.33 -14.13 -7.94
N ALA A 122 28.30 -14.04 -7.01
CA ALA A 122 28.07 -13.53 -5.66
C ALA A 122 27.44 -12.13 -5.64
N ALA A 123 27.79 -11.28 -6.61
CA ALA A 123 27.19 -9.96 -6.78
C ALA A 123 25.67 -10.03 -7.01
N LEU A 124 25.19 -10.92 -7.88
CA LEU A 124 23.75 -11.08 -8.16
C LEU A 124 23.00 -11.72 -6.99
N VAL A 125 23.65 -12.59 -6.21
CA VAL A 125 23.08 -13.13 -4.96
C VAL A 125 22.85 -12.00 -3.96
N ALA A 126 23.85 -11.13 -3.77
CA ALA A 126 23.75 -9.99 -2.88
C ALA A 126 22.71 -8.96 -3.36
N GLU A 127 22.67 -8.66 -4.66
CA GLU A 127 21.69 -7.73 -5.23
C GLU A 127 20.25 -8.25 -5.13
N LEU A 128 20.03 -9.56 -5.33
CA LEU A 128 18.71 -10.15 -5.16
C LEU A 128 18.28 -10.10 -3.69
N ALA A 129 19.18 -10.44 -2.76
CA ALA A 129 18.89 -10.36 -1.33
C ALA A 129 18.58 -8.93 -0.86
N ASP A 130 19.30 -7.92 -1.38
CA ASP A 130 18.98 -6.50 -1.14
C ASP A 130 17.60 -6.13 -1.69
N ALA A 131 17.27 -6.56 -2.91
CA ALA A 131 15.97 -6.31 -3.52
C ALA A 131 14.82 -6.98 -2.72
N GLU A 132 14.99 -8.23 -2.30
CA GLU A 132 14.00 -8.95 -1.47
C GLU A 132 13.81 -8.28 -0.11
N THR A 133 14.91 -7.87 0.53
CA THR A 133 14.85 -7.13 1.80
C THR A 133 14.09 -5.82 1.65
N ARG A 134 14.33 -5.06 0.57
CA ARG A 134 13.59 -3.82 0.30
C ARG A 134 12.11 -4.06 0.10
N VAL A 135 11.73 -5.12 -0.62
CA VAL A 135 10.32 -5.50 -0.83
C VAL A 135 9.66 -5.85 0.51
N MET A 136 10.31 -6.66 1.34
CA MET A 136 9.81 -7.05 2.66
C MET A 136 9.55 -5.82 3.55
N ILE A 137 10.51 -4.90 3.62
CA ILE A 137 10.39 -3.66 4.40
C ILE A 137 9.29 -2.76 3.84
N ALA A 138 9.25 -2.56 2.52
CA ALA A 138 8.26 -1.70 1.87
C ALA A 138 6.83 -2.24 2.04
N ARG A 139 6.64 -3.56 1.88
CA ARG A 139 5.35 -4.23 2.12
C ARG A 139 4.88 -4.00 3.55
N ARG A 140 5.78 -4.15 4.53
CA ARG A 140 5.45 -3.90 5.93
C ARG A 140 4.99 -2.47 6.17
N PHE A 141 5.72 -1.48 5.67
CA PHE A 141 5.32 -0.07 5.80
C PHE A 141 3.99 0.24 5.13
N TYR A 142 3.75 -0.34 3.95
CA TYR A 142 2.46 -0.22 3.26
C TYR A 142 1.33 -0.84 4.10
N ASN A 143 1.49 -2.07 4.57
CA ASN A 143 0.48 -2.75 5.38
C ASN A 143 0.21 -2.04 6.72
N ASP A 144 1.23 -1.43 7.34
CA ASP A 144 1.05 -0.61 8.53
C ASP A 144 0.25 0.67 8.22
N ALA A 145 0.53 1.34 7.10
CA ALA A 145 -0.24 2.51 6.65
C ALA A 145 -1.70 2.15 6.32
N VAL A 146 -1.93 1.00 5.67
CA VAL A 146 -3.26 0.45 5.41
C VAL A 146 -4.00 0.21 6.73
N ARG A 147 -3.36 -0.45 7.70
CA ARG A 147 -3.93 -0.74 9.01
C ARG A 147 -4.34 0.54 9.74
N ASP A 148 -3.47 1.53 9.78
CA ASP A 148 -3.74 2.83 10.41
C ASP A 148 -4.96 3.51 9.76
N THR A 149 -5.02 3.53 8.43
CA THR A 149 -6.11 4.14 7.65
C THR A 149 -7.45 3.43 7.88
N ARG A 150 -7.46 2.09 7.81
CA ARG A 150 -8.67 1.29 8.05
C ARG A 150 -9.19 1.44 9.48
N SER A 151 -8.30 1.44 10.48
CA SER A 151 -8.69 1.60 11.89
C SER A 151 -9.43 2.91 12.18
N LEU A 152 -9.13 3.97 11.41
CA LEU A 152 -9.80 5.26 11.51
C LEU A 152 -11.04 5.33 10.62
N GLY A 153 -10.94 4.83 9.38
CA GLY A 153 -12.01 4.83 8.39
C GLY A 153 -13.22 3.97 8.78
N GLU A 154 -13.00 2.87 9.50
CA GLU A 154 -14.07 1.96 9.94
C GLU A 154 -14.89 2.49 11.14
N ARG A 155 -14.48 3.61 11.75
CA ARG A 155 -15.22 4.20 12.87
C ARG A 155 -16.60 4.69 12.43
N ARG A 156 -17.64 4.31 13.18
CA ARG A 156 -19.06 4.61 12.85
C ARG A 156 -19.33 6.08 12.57
N LEU A 157 -18.75 6.99 13.35
CA LEU A 157 -18.93 8.44 13.16
C LEU A 157 -18.27 8.93 11.87
N VAL A 158 -17.08 8.42 11.52
CA VAL A 158 -16.36 8.76 10.28
C VAL A 158 -17.17 8.34 9.06
N ARG A 159 -17.71 7.11 9.09
CA ARG A 159 -18.54 6.59 8.00
C ARG A 159 -19.88 7.32 7.87
N ARG A 160 -20.57 7.60 8.99
CA ARG A 160 -21.85 8.32 8.97
C ARG A 160 -21.70 9.75 8.46
N LEU A 161 -20.61 10.42 8.82
CA LEU A 161 -20.32 11.79 8.42
C LEU A 161 -19.55 11.87 7.09
N HIS A 162 -19.31 10.74 6.41
CA HIS A 162 -18.59 10.66 5.14
C HIS A 162 -17.24 11.41 5.12
N LEU A 163 -16.55 11.44 6.27
CA LEU A 163 -15.31 12.22 6.44
C LEU A 163 -14.12 11.65 5.66
N GLY A 164 -14.21 10.39 5.20
CA GLY A 164 -13.23 9.74 4.33
C GLY A 164 -13.53 9.83 2.84
N GLY A 165 -14.58 10.55 2.45
CA GLY A 165 -15.04 10.59 1.07
C GLY A 165 -15.61 9.25 0.59
N THR A 166 -15.58 9.05 -0.73
CA THR A 166 -16.09 7.86 -1.43
C THR A 166 -14.99 6.90 -1.87
N ALA A 167 -13.73 7.16 -1.51
CA ALA A 167 -12.61 6.30 -1.88
C ALA A 167 -12.76 4.92 -1.20
N PRO A 168 -12.54 3.81 -1.93
CA PRO A 168 -12.53 2.49 -1.32
C PRO A 168 -11.40 2.39 -0.29
N LEU A 169 -11.62 1.63 0.79
CA LEU A 169 -10.58 1.41 1.79
C LEU A 169 -9.39 0.67 1.16
N PRO A 170 -8.16 1.06 1.48
CA PRO A 170 -6.99 0.39 0.95
C PRO A 170 -6.92 -1.06 1.42
N GLN A 171 -6.31 -1.91 0.59
CA GLN A 171 -6.20 -3.35 0.80
C GLN A 171 -4.76 -3.71 1.14
N PHE A 172 -4.59 -4.73 1.99
CA PHE A 172 -3.28 -5.28 2.34
C PHE A 172 -2.63 -5.90 1.11
N PHE A 173 -1.30 -5.91 1.08
CA PHE A 173 -0.52 -6.58 0.05
C PHE A 173 0.23 -7.76 0.64
N GLU A 174 0.01 -8.96 0.11
CA GLU A 174 0.61 -10.20 0.58
C GLU A 174 1.31 -10.97 -0.55
N ILE A 175 2.54 -11.40 -0.29
CA ILE A 175 3.34 -12.22 -1.20
C ILE A 175 4.03 -13.33 -0.41
N ILE A 176 4.24 -14.47 -1.06
CA ILE A 176 4.92 -15.62 -0.46
C ILE A 176 6.42 -15.29 -0.40
N GLU A 177 6.95 -15.20 0.82
CA GLU A 177 8.39 -15.18 1.11
C GLU A 177 8.89 -16.64 1.16
N ARG A 178 9.92 -16.96 0.38
CA ARG A 178 10.65 -18.23 0.44
C ARG A 178 12.13 -18.01 0.22
#